data_AF-T1L0K3-F1
#
_entry.id   AF-T1L0K3-F1
#
_cell.length_a   1.000
_cell.length_b   1.000
_cell.length_c   1.000
_cell.angle_alpha   90.00
_cell.angle_beta   90.00
_cell.angle_gamma   90.00
#
_symmetry.space_group_name_H-M   'P 1'
#
loop_
_entity.id
_entity.type
_entity.pdbx_description
1 polymer ?
#
loop_
_entity_poly.entity_id
_entity_poly.type
_entity_poly.pdbx_seq_one_letter_code
_entity_poly.pdbx_strand_id
1 'polypeptide(L)'
;MLSKLLSLNSTQPVTSELNITNYGITNSTEFNANDTSVDDLENILDAPLPSNYTSKNDSHTYYNSTILTKPTEAMKYWVDIDKMPNVTLQPMLSKSHRRAAPVNLTFEFPFYGNPIKNVTIATGGFLYLGNTVHSWLAATQYVAPLMANFDTRLNESSKIKYADNSTMFVVQWENVLIKELPQEFFTFQVSLFSNGDIVFVYKDLPISFNDLPDTHHPVKVGLSDAYVIDRTAFFIRKKTIYEYHRVELKKENILNNTAIYFTALPTCITLKDCESCSVGVPSFECKWCESTGRCSDGLDRQRQDWLAKSCDTEAKKNNCLASTNSSTVIQNAASTISPYPGKVRKAEAPSVSSPLYHQGSNANGKSGNGKASFMAVMMVVSLISGVVLWLLYAYKNPQSSSGQFLIKYRPAQWRFAGSEARYTAASIHM
;
A
#
# COMPACT_ATOMS: atom_id res chain seq x y z
N MET A 1 66.50 10.14 -18.57
CA MET A 1 67.55 10.27 -19.61
C MET A 1 68.55 9.15 -19.35
N LEU A 2 68.54 8.11 -20.21
CA LEU A 2 69.52 7.01 -20.38
C LEU A 2 69.88 6.15 -19.13
N SER A 3 70.10 4.83 -19.19
CA SER A 3 70.15 3.79 -20.23
C SER A 3 70.38 2.46 -19.47
N LYS A 4 69.57 1.39 -19.66
CA LYS A 4 69.69 0.32 -20.69
C LYS A 4 70.74 -0.75 -20.33
N LEU A 5 70.31 -2.03 -20.37
CA LEU A 5 70.91 -3.23 -21.03
C LEU A 5 70.46 -4.52 -20.30
N LEU A 6 69.57 -5.34 -20.91
CA LEU A 6 69.84 -6.65 -21.59
C LEU A 6 69.80 -7.85 -20.61
N SER A 7 69.28 -9.05 -20.89
CA SER A 7 68.77 -9.72 -22.11
C SER A 7 68.30 -11.17 -21.79
N LEU A 8 67.34 -11.69 -22.59
CA LEU A 8 67.13 -13.10 -23.03
C LEU A 8 66.76 -14.14 -21.93
N ASN A 9 65.82 -15.09 -22.11
CA ASN A 9 65.69 -16.01 -23.24
C ASN A 9 64.31 -16.72 -23.27
N SER A 10 63.93 -17.18 -24.45
CA SER A 10 62.71 -17.92 -24.83
C SER A 10 62.88 -19.44 -24.69
N THR A 11 61.82 -20.17 -24.30
CA THR A 11 61.44 -21.47 -24.90
C THR A 11 60.01 -21.86 -24.52
N GLN A 12 59.33 -22.51 -25.47
CA GLN A 12 57.88 -22.72 -25.57
C GLN A 12 57.51 -24.21 -25.22
N PRO A 13 56.30 -24.74 -25.51
CA PRO A 13 55.41 -25.40 -24.54
C PRO A 13 55.37 -26.94 -24.63
N VAL A 14 54.69 -27.59 -23.67
CA VAL A 14 54.32 -29.02 -23.76
C VAL A 14 52.81 -29.15 -23.95
N THR A 15 52.47 -29.76 -25.07
CA THR A 15 51.18 -30.24 -25.54
C THR A 15 50.70 -31.46 -24.77
N SER A 16 49.39 -31.56 -24.57
CA SER A 16 48.69 -32.85 -24.59
C SER A 16 47.36 -32.65 -25.31
N GLU A 17 47.31 -33.15 -26.55
CA GLU A 17 46.11 -33.33 -27.34
C GLU A 17 45.39 -34.61 -26.91
N LEU A 18 44.06 -34.58 -26.91
CA LEU A 18 43.24 -35.69 -27.39
C LEU A 18 42.02 -35.11 -28.11
N ASN A 19 42.12 -35.13 -29.43
CA ASN A 19 41.05 -34.89 -30.40
C ASN A 19 40.10 -36.09 -30.48
N ILE A 20 38.84 -35.82 -30.82
CA ILE A 20 37.96 -36.48 -31.82
C ILE A 20 36.65 -35.65 -31.77
N THR A 21 36.46 -34.66 -32.66
CA THR A 21 35.72 -34.72 -33.95
C THR A 21 34.31 -35.32 -33.80
N ASN A 22 33.22 -34.83 -34.39
CA ASN A 22 32.88 -33.78 -35.34
C ASN A 22 31.35 -33.69 -35.27
N TYR A 23 30.72 -32.51 -35.34
CA TYR A 23 29.50 -32.32 -36.15
C TYR A 23 29.15 -30.82 -36.30
N GLY A 24 29.39 -30.32 -37.51
CA GLY A 24 28.53 -29.38 -38.24
C GLY A 24 28.15 -28.06 -37.58
N ILE A 25 29.00 -27.04 -37.72
CA ILE A 25 28.56 -25.64 -37.74
C ILE A 25 27.84 -25.42 -39.08
N THR A 26 26.55 -25.10 -39.03
CA THR A 26 25.87 -24.39 -40.11
C THR A 26 25.19 -23.15 -39.54
N ASN A 27 25.73 -22.01 -39.97
CA ASN A 27 25.15 -20.67 -40.06
C ASN A 27 24.35 -20.13 -38.87
N SER A 28 25.05 -19.27 -38.13
CA SER A 28 24.53 -18.09 -37.46
C SER A 28 23.43 -17.37 -38.26
N THR A 29 22.23 -17.35 -37.71
CA THR A 29 21.36 -16.17 -37.81
C THR A 29 21.57 -15.36 -36.54
N GLU A 30 22.28 -14.24 -36.67
CA GLU A 30 22.26 -13.15 -35.70
C GLU A 30 20.79 -12.81 -35.38
N PHE A 31 20.34 -13.06 -34.15
CA PHE A 31 19.05 -12.57 -33.71
C PHE A 31 19.24 -11.11 -33.32
N ASN A 32 18.95 -10.24 -34.28
CA ASN A 32 19.06 -8.79 -34.15
C ASN A 32 18.00 -8.31 -33.14
N ALA A 33 18.45 -7.85 -31.97
CA ALA A 33 17.59 -7.37 -30.87
C ALA A 33 17.04 -5.95 -31.14
N ASN A 34 16.47 -5.75 -32.34
CA ASN A 34 16.13 -4.42 -32.85
C ASN A 34 14.70 -4.28 -33.39
N ASP A 35 13.81 -5.21 -33.06
CA ASP A 35 12.42 -5.10 -33.45
C ASP A 35 11.53 -5.77 -32.41
N THR A 36 11.26 -5.07 -31.31
CA THR A 36 10.12 -5.38 -30.45
C THR A 36 9.19 -4.19 -30.55
N SER A 37 8.10 -4.41 -31.28
CA SER A 37 7.06 -3.43 -31.54
C SER A 37 6.07 -3.38 -30.36
N VAL A 38 5.28 -2.31 -30.29
CA VAL A 38 4.22 -2.16 -29.26
C VAL A 38 3.20 -3.31 -29.33
N ASP A 39 3.01 -3.90 -30.52
CA ASP A 39 2.13 -5.04 -30.77
C ASP A 39 2.63 -6.35 -30.11
N ASP A 40 3.95 -6.45 -29.85
CA ASP A 40 4.51 -7.62 -29.15
C ASP A 40 4.22 -7.59 -27.64
N LEU A 41 3.98 -6.41 -27.06
CA LEU A 41 3.64 -6.25 -25.64
C LEU A 41 2.15 -6.56 -25.37
N GLU A 42 1.27 -6.23 -26.32
CA GLU A 42 -0.14 -6.66 -26.28
C GLU A 42 -0.28 -8.19 -26.38
N ASN A 43 0.53 -8.84 -27.22
CA ASN A 43 0.52 -10.31 -27.34
C ASN A 43 1.08 -11.04 -26.08
N ILE A 44 1.84 -10.36 -25.21
CA ILE A 44 2.31 -10.90 -23.93
C ILE A 44 1.21 -10.85 -22.85
N LEU A 45 0.28 -9.90 -22.94
CA LEU A 45 -0.82 -9.72 -21.97
C LEU A 45 -1.90 -10.82 -22.07
N ASP A 46 -1.99 -11.52 -23.21
CA ASP A 46 -3.01 -12.55 -23.48
C ASP A 46 -2.48 -14.00 -23.45
N ALA A 47 -1.19 -14.22 -23.16
CA ALA A 47 -0.60 -15.56 -23.19
C ALA A 47 -0.76 -16.30 -21.82
N PRO A 48 -1.35 -17.52 -21.79
CA PRO A 48 -1.33 -18.35 -20.59
C PRO A 48 0.11 -18.73 -20.24
N LEU A 49 0.48 -18.62 -18.96
CA LEU A 49 1.81 -19.02 -18.47
C LEU A 49 2.13 -20.49 -18.89
N PRO A 50 3.22 -20.77 -19.64
CA PRO A 50 3.58 -22.12 -20.10
C PRO A 50 4.00 -23.09 -18.98
N SER A 51 3.40 -24.27 -18.93
CA SER A 51 3.38 -25.21 -17.80
C SER A 51 4.68 -25.95 -17.39
N ASN A 52 5.86 -25.31 -17.32
CA ASN A 52 7.07 -25.89 -16.70
C ASN A 52 7.92 -24.82 -15.98
N TYR A 53 7.35 -24.35 -14.87
CA TYR A 53 7.93 -23.29 -14.03
C TYR A 53 8.33 -23.82 -12.64
N THR A 54 9.48 -23.40 -12.16
CA THR A 54 9.78 -23.36 -10.72
C THR A 54 9.26 -22.03 -10.17
N SER A 55 7.94 -21.82 -10.29
CA SER A 55 7.25 -20.64 -9.79
C SER A 55 6.76 -20.91 -8.37
N LYS A 56 7.21 -20.11 -7.41
CA LYS A 56 6.56 -20.06 -6.10
C LYS A 56 5.39 -19.10 -6.23
N ASN A 57 4.18 -19.64 -6.21
CA ASN A 57 2.95 -18.87 -6.27
C ASN A 57 2.44 -18.67 -4.85
N ASP A 58 2.20 -17.43 -4.45
CA ASP A 58 1.52 -17.10 -3.21
C ASP A 58 0.20 -16.40 -3.52
N SER A 59 -0.89 -16.89 -2.94
CA SER A 59 -2.23 -16.36 -3.19
C SER A 59 -2.61 -15.45 -2.04
N HIS A 60 -2.79 -14.16 -2.34
CA HIS A 60 -3.28 -13.17 -1.39
C HIS A 60 -4.72 -12.81 -1.74
N THR A 61 -5.44 -12.17 -0.80
CA THR A 61 -6.86 -11.86 -0.96
C THR A 61 -7.16 -10.99 -2.20
N TYR A 62 -6.22 -10.10 -2.56
CA TYR A 62 -6.40 -9.11 -3.64
C TYR A 62 -5.51 -9.33 -4.85
N TYR A 63 -4.42 -10.08 -4.71
CA TYR A 63 -3.45 -10.34 -5.78
C TYR A 63 -2.88 -11.76 -5.62
N ASN A 64 -2.63 -12.44 -6.73
CA ASN A 64 -1.75 -13.59 -6.75
C ASN A 64 -0.34 -13.14 -7.13
N SER A 65 0.68 -13.56 -6.39
CA SER A 65 2.07 -13.27 -6.71
C SER A 65 2.77 -14.50 -7.28
N THR A 66 3.60 -14.27 -8.31
CA THR A 66 4.41 -15.30 -8.98
C THR A 66 5.83 -14.78 -9.12
N ILE A 67 6.81 -15.54 -8.61
CA ILE A 67 8.23 -15.16 -8.70
C ILE A 67 8.88 -15.92 -9.86
N LEU A 68 9.39 -15.16 -10.82
CA LEU A 68 10.12 -15.65 -11.99
C LEU A 68 11.62 -15.61 -11.68
N THR A 69 12.19 -16.80 -11.43
CA THR A 69 13.59 -16.96 -11.07
C THR A 69 14.51 -17.21 -12.26
N LYS A 70 13.97 -17.64 -13.41
CA LYS A 70 14.75 -17.83 -14.63
C LYS A 70 14.95 -16.49 -15.34
N PRO A 71 16.20 -16.05 -15.59
CA PRO A 71 16.48 -14.77 -16.25
C PRO A 71 15.79 -14.60 -17.61
N THR A 72 15.70 -15.68 -18.39
CA THR A 72 15.06 -15.67 -19.72
C THR A 72 13.56 -15.45 -19.68
N GLU A 73 12.89 -15.75 -18.56
CA GLU A 73 11.46 -15.52 -18.37
C GLU A 73 11.22 -14.17 -17.69
N ALA A 74 12.02 -13.85 -16.66
CA ALA A 74 11.92 -12.59 -15.93
C ALA A 74 12.18 -11.36 -16.81
N MET A 75 13.25 -11.41 -17.63
CA MET A 75 13.65 -10.25 -18.44
C MET A 75 12.75 -9.98 -19.63
N LYS A 76 11.76 -10.84 -19.93
CA LYS A 76 10.70 -10.53 -20.90
C LYS A 76 9.83 -9.36 -20.46
N TYR A 77 9.72 -9.16 -19.15
CA TYR A 77 8.97 -8.05 -18.56
C TYR A 77 9.81 -6.78 -18.37
N TRP A 78 11.12 -6.84 -18.67
CA TRP A 78 11.97 -5.65 -18.64
C TRP A 78 11.63 -4.75 -19.81
N VAL A 79 11.27 -3.50 -19.52
CA VAL A 79 10.94 -2.52 -20.56
C VAL A 79 12.18 -1.70 -20.87
N ASP A 80 12.55 -1.61 -22.14
CA ASP A 80 13.55 -0.65 -22.59
C ASP A 80 12.93 0.76 -22.58
N ILE A 81 12.94 1.39 -21.40
CA ILE A 81 12.22 2.63 -21.18
C ILE A 81 12.71 3.73 -22.12
N ASP A 82 13.99 3.76 -22.48
CA ASP A 82 14.57 4.82 -23.32
C ASP A 82 14.07 4.76 -24.79
N LYS A 83 13.47 3.64 -25.21
CA LYS A 83 12.81 3.48 -26.52
C LYS A 83 11.33 3.83 -26.51
N MET A 84 10.71 4.04 -25.35
CA MET A 84 9.31 4.40 -25.27
C MET A 84 9.06 5.83 -25.77
N PRO A 85 7.86 6.13 -26.29
CA PRO A 85 7.46 7.51 -26.50
C PRO A 85 7.32 8.24 -25.16
N ASN A 86 7.63 9.55 -25.14
CA ASN A 86 7.38 10.45 -24.00
C ASN A 86 8.05 10.08 -22.67
N VAL A 87 9.23 9.46 -22.71
CA VAL A 87 10.02 9.20 -21.50
C VAL A 87 10.34 10.49 -20.77
N THR A 88 10.00 10.51 -19.49
CA THR A 88 10.27 11.66 -18.63
C THR A 88 11.32 11.32 -17.59
N LEU A 89 12.48 11.97 -17.68
CA LEU A 89 13.47 11.99 -16.61
C LEU A 89 12.96 12.91 -15.49
N GLN A 90 12.99 12.45 -14.23
CA GLN A 90 12.66 13.26 -13.05
C GLN A 90 13.95 13.88 -12.47
N PRO A 91 14.28 15.16 -12.78
CA PRO A 91 15.60 15.71 -12.43
C PRO A 91 15.74 15.91 -10.92
N MET A 92 14.64 16.27 -10.24
CA MET A 92 14.63 16.45 -8.78
C MET A 92 14.83 15.12 -8.07
N LEU A 93 14.13 14.06 -8.48
CA LEU A 93 14.27 12.74 -7.88
C LEU A 93 15.63 12.11 -8.16
N SER A 94 16.24 12.41 -9.32
CA SER A 94 17.56 11.92 -9.71
C SER A 94 18.73 12.59 -8.96
N LYS A 95 18.46 13.63 -8.16
CA LYS A 95 19.48 14.35 -7.37
C LYS A 95 19.02 14.65 -5.94
N SER A 96 18.28 13.73 -5.31
CA SER A 96 17.72 13.97 -3.98
C SER A 96 17.61 12.73 -3.11
N HIS A 97 17.31 12.97 -1.82
CA HIS A 97 17.11 11.95 -0.80
C HIS A 97 15.76 12.19 -0.12
N ARG A 98 14.97 11.13 0.06
CA ARG A 98 13.65 11.18 0.73
C ARG A 98 12.70 12.21 0.12
N ARG A 99 12.71 12.27 -1.20
CA ARG A 99 11.80 13.10 -1.99
C ARG A 99 10.82 12.24 -2.77
N ALA A 100 9.70 12.84 -3.12
CA ALA A 100 8.73 12.20 -4.00
C ALA A 100 8.12 13.22 -4.97
N ALA A 101 7.70 12.76 -6.14
CA ALA A 101 7.05 13.60 -7.15
C ALA A 101 5.75 12.93 -7.61
N PRO A 102 4.62 13.66 -7.62
CA PRO A 102 3.36 13.16 -8.15
C PRO A 102 3.42 13.10 -9.68
N VAL A 103 2.74 12.09 -10.23
CA VAL A 103 2.55 11.86 -11.66
C VAL A 103 1.09 11.45 -11.86
N ASN A 104 0.47 12.00 -12.90
CA ASN A 104 -0.89 11.66 -13.29
C ASN A 104 -0.83 10.63 -14.42
N LEU A 105 -1.52 9.50 -14.25
CA LEU A 105 -1.58 8.42 -15.22
C LEU A 105 -2.54 8.78 -16.38
N THR A 106 -2.23 8.29 -17.58
CA THR A 106 -3.12 8.37 -18.74
C THR A 106 -4.33 7.45 -18.66
N PHE A 107 -4.32 6.44 -17.77
CA PHE A 107 -5.43 5.51 -17.49
C PHE A 107 -5.76 5.43 -16.00
N GLU A 108 -6.88 4.79 -15.66
CA GLU A 108 -7.24 4.48 -14.27
C GLU A 108 -6.68 3.11 -13.87
N PHE A 109 -5.72 3.09 -12.96
CA PHE A 109 -5.12 1.86 -12.46
C PHE A 109 -5.95 1.28 -11.29
N PRO A 110 -6.52 0.07 -11.40
CA PRO A 110 -7.44 -0.48 -10.41
C PRO A 110 -6.71 -1.12 -9.20
N PHE A 111 -5.97 -0.32 -8.43
CA PHE A 111 -5.23 -0.80 -7.25
C PHE A 111 -6.17 -1.29 -6.14
N TYR A 112 -6.13 -2.59 -5.82
CA TYR A 112 -7.06 -3.22 -4.87
C TYR A 112 -8.54 -3.04 -5.28
N GLY A 113 -8.79 -2.84 -6.57
CA GLY A 113 -10.11 -2.52 -7.14
C GLY A 113 -10.50 -1.03 -7.07
N ASN A 114 -9.70 -0.18 -6.42
CA ASN A 114 -9.93 1.26 -6.40
C ASN A 114 -9.28 1.92 -7.63
N PRO A 115 -9.98 2.75 -8.41
CA PRO A 115 -9.40 3.43 -9.56
C PRO A 115 -8.44 4.53 -9.11
N ILE A 116 -7.16 4.42 -9.47
CA ILE A 116 -6.11 5.37 -9.15
C ILE A 116 -5.65 6.08 -10.41
N LYS A 117 -5.64 7.41 -10.37
CA LYS A 117 -5.10 8.25 -11.45
C LYS A 117 -3.82 8.98 -11.07
N ASN A 118 -3.65 9.30 -9.79
CA ASN A 118 -2.48 10.02 -9.30
C ASN A 118 -1.58 9.05 -8.52
N VAL A 119 -0.34 8.91 -8.97
CA VAL A 119 0.70 8.14 -8.30
C VAL A 119 1.83 9.07 -7.87
N THR A 120 2.57 8.72 -6.84
CA THR A 120 3.70 9.53 -6.36
C THR A 120 4.96 8.68 -6.33
N ILE A 121 5.91 9.00 -7.20
CA ILE A 121 7.19 8.30 -7.32
C ILE A 121 8.12 8.78 -6.22
N ALA A 122 8.66 7.89 -5.40
CA ALA A 122 9.61 8.22 -4.34
C ALA A 122 11.05 7.83 -4.71
N THR A 123 12.02 8.60 -4.23
CA THR A 123 13.45 8.25 -4.37
C THR A 123 13.80 6.92 -3.71
N GLY A 124 13.01 6.49 -2.72
CA GLY A 124 13.24 5.28 -1.95
C GLY A 124 12.82 3.98 -2.65
N GLY A 125 12.56 3.98 -3.96
CA GLY A 125 12.26 2.75 -4.72
C GLY A 125 10.83 2.22 -4.60
N PHE A 126 9.87 3.13 -4.40
CA PHE A 126 8.44 2.77 -4.33
C PHE A 126 7.54 3.87 -4.90
N LEU A 127 6.32 3.48 -5.19
CA LEU A 127 5.21 4.35 -5.55
C LEU A 127 4.27 4.48 -4.36
N TYR A 128 3.81 5.69 -4.09
CA TYR A 128 2.71 5.96 -3.17
C TYR A 128 1.42 6.22 -3.97
N LEU A 129 0.34 5.53 -3.60
CA LEU A 129 -0.92 5.53 -4.35
C LEU A 129 -2.10 6.10 -3.54
N GLY A 130 -1.85 6.66 -2.35
CA GLY A 130 -2.91 7.25 -1.53
C GLY A 130 -3.36 8.63 -2.02
N ASN A 131 -4.62 8.99 -1.74
CA ASN A 131 -5.22 10.24 -2.23
C ASN A 131 -4.67 11.49 -1.53
N THR A 132 -4.15 11.36 -0.31
CA THR A 132 -3.65 12.48 0.48
C THR A 132 -2.19 12.28 0.79
N VAL A 133 -1.32 13.10 0.20
CA VAL A 133 0.12 13.05 0.51
C VAL A 133 0.36 13.43 1.97
N HIS A 134 1.00 12.54 2.74
CA HIS A 134 1.42 12.77 4.13
C HIS A 134 2.92 12.48 4.27
N SER A 135 3.56 12.93 5.36
CA SER A 135 5.00 12.70 5.54
C SER A 135 5.40 11.22 5.64
N TRP A 136 4.44 10.31 5.85
CA TRP A 136 4.67 8.89 6.14
C TRP A 136 4.37 8.02 4.91
N LEU A 137 4.76 8.47 3.71
CA LEU A 137 4.42 7.79 2.43
C LEU A 137 4.87 6.32 2.39
N ALA A 138 5.96 5.99 3.08
CA ALA A 138 6.51 4.63 3.13
C ALA A 138 5.73 3.68 4.08
N ALA A 139 4.76 4.21 4.83
CA ALA A 139 4.01 3.45 5.84
C ALA A 139 2.91 2.59 5.26
N THR A 140 2.12 3.18 4.38
CA THR A 140 0.80 2.68 3.99
C THR A 140 0.51 3.11 2.56
N GLN A 141 -0.24 2.31 1.79
CA GLN A 141 -0.69 2.65 0.43
C GLN A 141 0.46 2.75 -0.58
N TYR A 142 1.28 1.70 -0.68
CA TYR A 142 2.45 1.67 -1.55
C TYR A 142 2.48 0.47 -2.49
N VAL A 143 3.18 0.66 -3.61
CA VAL A 143 3.71 -0.39 -4.49
C VAL A 143 5.23 -0.27 -4.43
N ALA A 144 5.90 -1.27 -3.85
CA ALA A 144 7.32 -1.22 -3.56
C ALA A 144 8.06 -2.35 -4.27
N PRO A 145 8.59 -2.13 -5.50
CA PRO A 145 9.50 -3.08 -6.12
C PRO A 145 10.76 -3.29 -5.28
N LEU A 146 11.32 -2.23 -4.69
CA LEU A 146 12.38 -2.33 -3.69
C LEU A 146 12.41 -1.05 -2.87
N MET A 147 11.75 -1.05 -1.72
CA MET A 147 11.79 0.09 -0.81
C MET A 147 13.04 0.02 0.06
N ALA A 148 13.95 0.98 -0.03
CA ALA A 148 15.17 1.06 0.80
C ALA A 148 15.68 2.51 0.97
N ASN A 149 16.80 2.69 1.68
CA ASN A 149 17.41 4.01 1.94
C ASN A 149 18.19 4.58 0.73
N PHE A 150 17.60 4.53 -0.46
CA PHE A 150 18.24 5.02 -1.67
C PHE A 150 18.48 6.54 -1.63
N ASP A 151 19.68 6.97 -2.03
CA ASP A 151 20.06 8.37 -2.17
C ASP A 151 20.70 8.60 -3.55
N THR A 152 19.96 9.22 -4.45
CA THR A 152 20.39 9.44 -5.84
C THR A 152 21.49 10.50 -5.97
N ARG A 153 21.83 11.22 -4.88
CA ARG A 153 22.94 12.18 -4.87
C ARG A 153 24.31 11.51 -4.76
N LEU A 154 24.36 10.24 -4.37
CA LEU A 154 25.61 9.52 -4.16
C LEU A 154 26.34 9.20 -5.47
N ASN A 155 25.63 9.23 -6.60
CA ASN A 155 26.17 8.92 -7.90
C ASN A 155 25.47 9.76 -8.97
N GLU A 156 26.26 10.46 -9.80
CA GLU A 156 25.77 11.33 -10.87
C GLU A 156 25.05 10.58 -11.98
N SER A 157 25.32 9.28 -12.14
CA SER A 157 24.61 8.42 -13.09
C SER A 157 23.28 7.87 -12.56
N SER A 158 22.92 8.15 -11.29
CA SER A 158 21.62 7.78 -10.72
C SER A 158 20.51 8.53 -11.45
N LYS A 159 19.53 7.80 -12.01
CA LYS A 159 18.40 8.39 -12.71
C LYS A 159 17.10 7.74 -12.27
N ILE A 160 16.06 8.57 -12.13
CA ILE A 160 14.69 8.09 -11.98
C ILE A 160 13.91 8.57 -13.20
N LYS A 161 13.43 7.61 -13.98
CA LYS A 161 12.69 7.85 -15.23
C LYS A 161 11.32 7.19 -15.12
N TYR A 162 10.35 7.73 -15.84
CA TYR A 162 9.06 7.07 -16.03
C TYR A 162 8.54 7.32 -17.44
N ALA A 163 7.68 6.45 -17.90
CA ALA A 163 6.96 6.58 -19.16
C ALA A 163 5.58 5.94 -18.99
N ASP A 164 4.60 6.42 -19.75
CA ASP A 164 3.25 5.92 -19.68
C ASP A 164 2.56 5.94 -21.04
N ASN A 165 1.65 5.00 -21.22
CA ASN A 165 0.72 4.94 -22.34
C ASN A 165 -0.65 4.44 -21.81
N SER A 166 -1.61 4.24 -22.71
CA SER A 166 -2.97 3.84 -22.32
C SER A 166 -3.10 2.49 -21.62
N THR A 167 -2.09 1.62 -21.69
CA THR A 167 -2.14 0.24 -21.16
C THR A 167 -1.13 -0.02 -20.05
N MET A 168 -0.05 0.76 -19.95
CA MET A 168 1.06 0.54 -19.03
C MET A 168 1.70 1.85 -18.56
N PHE A 169 2.01 1.90 -17.27
CA PHE A 169 2.86 2.91 -16.65
C PHE A 169 4.11 2.24 -16.08
N VAL A 170 5.31 2.69 -16.45
CA VAL A 170 6.58 2.11 -15.99
C VAL A 170 7.45 3.16 -15.31
N VAL A 171 8.09 2.78 -14.21
CA VAL A 171 9.08 3.59 -13.50
C VAL A 171 10.37 2.80 -13.34
N GLN A 172 11.49 3.44 -13.67
CA GLN A 172 12.83 2.88 -13.53
C GLN A 172 13.64 3.69 -12.52
N TRP A 173 14.21 3.00 -11.54
CA TRP A 173 15.32 3.49 -10.72
C TRP A 173 16.60 2.89 -11.29
N GLU A 174 17.46 3.73 -11.85
CA GLU A 174 18.67 3.32 -12.57
C GLU A 174 19.91 3.75 -11.79
N ASN A 175 20.84 2.81 -11.58
CA ASN A 175 22.13 3.04 -10.90
C ASN A 175 22.00 3.75 -9.55
N VAL A 176 20.91 3.49 -8.81
CA VAL A 176 20.68 4.10 -7.50
C VAL A 176 21.48 3.36 -6.44
N LEU A 177 21.90 4.06 -5.38
CA LEU A 177 22.69 3.47 -4.29
C LEU A 177 22.01 3.63 -2.95
N ILE A 178 22.19 2.61 -2.12
CA ILE A 178 21.81 2.63 -0.70
C ILE A 178 22.94 3.31 0.06
N LYS A 179 22.62 4.23 0.99
CA LYS A 179 23.63 4.98 1.76
C LYS A 179 24.65 4.12 2.48
N GLU A 180 24.18 3.00 3.00
CA GLU A 180 24.96 2.02 3.75
C GLU A 180 25.81 1.12 2.82
N LEU A 181 25.53 1.11 1.51
CA LEU A 181 26.19 0.28 0.49
C LEU A 181 26.60 1.13 -0.74
N PRO A 182 27.54 2.08 -0.59
CA PRO A 182 27.87 3.08 -1.62
C PRO A 182 28.68 2.54 -2.81
N GLN A 183 29.00 1.24 -2.84
CA GLN A 183 29.72 0.60 -3.95
C GLN A 183 28.81 -0.25 -4.84
N GLU A 184 27.55 -0.41 -4.43
CA GLU A 184 26.61 -1.34 -5.03
C GLU A 184 25.52 -0.58 -5.75
N PHE A 185 25.36 -0.87 -7.04
CA PHE A 185 24.39 -0.20 -7.90
C PHE A 185 23.15 -1.07 -8.04
N PHE A 186 22.00 -0.43 -7.90
CA PHE A 186 20.71 -1.08 -8.04
C PHE A 186 19.97 -0.50 -9.25
N THR A 187 19.49 -1.38 -10.10
CA THR A 187 18.66 -1.03 -11.26
C THR A 187 17.45 -1.94 -11.31
N PHE A 188 16.26 -1.36 -11.15
CA PHE A 188 15.01 -2.08 -11.12
C PHE A 188 13.85 -1.24 -11.63
N GLN A 189 12.78 -1.93 -12.02
CA GLN A 189 11.57 -1.33 -12.57
C GLN A 189 10.32 -1.82 -11.84
N VAL A 190 9.28 -0.99 -11.91
CA VAL A 190 7.90 -1.39 -11.71
C VAL A 190 7.06 -0.98 -12.90
N SER A 191 6.22 -1.89 -13.36
CA SER A 191 5.18 -1.64 -14.36
C SER A 191 3.81 -1.85 -13.74
N LEU A 192 2.91 -0.89 -13.95
CA LEU A 192 1.48 -0.96 -13.60
C LEU A 192 0.70 -1.09 -14.91
N PHE A 193 -0.16 -2.10 -15.01
CA PHE A 193 -0.97 -2.33 -16.20
C PHE A 193 -2.42 -1.90 -15.98
N SER A 194 -3.11 -1.48 -17.04
CA SER A 194 -4.49 -1.00 -16.98
C SER A 194 -5.49 -2.06 -16.48
N ASN A 195 -5.17 -3.34 -16.61
CA ASN A 195 -5.94 -4.46 -16.07
C ASN A 195 -5.79 -4.63 -14.54
N GLY A 196 -4.86 -3.91 -13.90
CA GLY A 196 -4.57 -4.01 -12.47
C GLY A 196 -3.32 -4.79 -12.13
N ASP A 197 -2.69 -5.47 -13.09
CA ASP A 197 -1.49 -6.24 -12.84
C ASP A 197 -0.30 -5.33 -12.53
N ILE A 198 0.64 -5.87 -11.75
CA ILE A 198 1.84 -5.18 -11.32
C ILE A 198 3.03 -6.10 -11.57
N VAL A 199 4.09 -5.58 -12.16
CA VAL A 199 5.33 -6.36 -12.37
C VAL A 199 6.52 -5.62 -11.83
N PHE A 200 7.32 -6.31 -11.00
CA PHE A 200 8.62 -5.85 -10.55
C PHE A 200 9.69 -6.59 -11.34
N VAL A 201 10.71 -5.88 -11.82
CA VAL A 201 11.84 -6.49 -12.53
C VAL A 201 13.16 -5.96 -11.97
N TYR A 202 14.08 -6.87 -11.64
CA TYR A 202 15.37 -6.57 -11.06
C TYR A 202 16.47 -6.86 -12.07
N LYS A 203 17.01 -5.82 -12.72
CA LYS A 203 18.07 -5.95 -13.72
C LYS A 203 19.46 -6.00 -13.11
N ASP A 204 19.69 -5.16 -12.10
CA ASP A 204 20.93 -5.14 -11.32
C ASP A 204 20.55 -5.16 -9.84
N LEU A 205 20.75 -6.32 -9.21
CA LEU A 205 20.56 -6.54 -7.77
C LEU A 205 21.79 -7.32 -7.23
N PRO A 206 22.87 -6.62 -6.85
CA PRO A 206 24.16 -7.24 -6.54
C PRO A 206 24.19 -7.97 -5.20
N ILE A 207 23.31 -7.59 -4.28
CA ILE A 207 23.18 -8.19 -2.95
C ILE A 207 21.78 -8.80 -2.83
N SER A 208 21.69 -9.97 -2.20
CA SER A 208 20.42 -10.61 -1.89
C SER A 208 19.53 -9.67 -1.07
N PHE A 209 18.23 -9.67 -1.37
CA PHE A 209 17.26 -8.85 -0.65
C PHE A 209 17.35 -9.01 0.89
N ASN A 210 17.61 -10.23 1.36
CA ASN A 210 17.66 -10.54 2.80
C ASN A 210 18.87 -9.92 3.51
N ASP A 211 19.90 -9.53 2.78
CA ASP A 211 21.16 -8.98 3.33
C ASP A 211 21.19 -7.44 3.26
N LEU A 212 20.09 -6.81 2.82
CA LEU A 212 19.99 -5.36 2.73
C LEU A 212 19.84 -4.71 4.12
N PRO A 213 20.51 -3.56 4.36
CA PRO A 213 20.50 -2.89 5.65
C PRO A 213 19.15 -2.20 5.93
N ASP A 214 18.54 -2.49 7.09
CA ASP A 214 17.21 -2.00 7.49
C ASP A 214 17.22 -1.03 8.68
N THR A 215 18.40 -0.69 9.20
CA THR A 215 18.58 0.06 10.46
C THR A 215 18.02 1.48 10.45
N HIS A 216 18.22 2.23 9.37
CA HIS A 216 17.82 3.65 9.26
C HIS A 216 16.60 3.87 8.35
N HIS A 217 16.18 2.83 7.63
CA HIS A 217 15.06 2.83 6.73
C HIS A 217 14.55 1.40 6.57
N PRO A 218 13.24 1.14 6.65
CA PRO A 218 12.74 -0.21 6.44
C PRO A 218 13.02 -0.67 5.01
N VAL A 219 13.43 -1.92 4.87
CA VAL A 219 13.53 -2.60 3.58
C VAL A 219 12.25 -3.39 3.33
N LYS A 220 11.54 -3.10 2.23
CA LYS A 220 10.26 -3.75 1.88
C LYS A 220 10.19 -4.07 0.39
N VAL A 221 9.62 -5.22 0.06
CA VAL A 221 9.18 -5.57 -1.30
C VAL A 221 7.74 -6.06 -1.20
N GLY A 222 6.86 -5.46 -2.01
CA GLY A 222 5.46 -5.86 -2.09
C GLY A 222 4.49 -4.69 -2.15
N LEU A 223 3.28 -4.94 -1.65
CA LEU A 223 2.11 -4.08 -1.82
C LEU A 223 1.46 -3.81 -0.47
N SER A 224 0.90 -2.61 -0.25
CA SER A 224 0.09 -2.31 0.92
C SER A 224 -1.00 -1.34 0.55
N ASP A 225 -2.21 -1.53 1.07
CA ASP A 225 -3.26 -0.52 1.01
C ASP A 225 -3.96 -0.32 2.36
N ALA A 226 -4.54 0.87 2.49
CA ALA A 226 -5.10 1.37 3.74
C ALA A 226 -6.27 2.32 3.46
N TYR A 227 -7.13 2.53 4.46
CA TYR A 227 -8.13 3.59 4.45
C TYR A 227 -7.86 4.61 5.54
N VAL A 228 -8.38 5.83 5.35
CA VAL A 228 -8.19 6.94 6.29
C VAL A 228 -9.52 7.28 6.95
N ILE A 229 -9.51 7.40 8.28
CA ILE A 229 -10.62 7.91 9.07
C ILE A 229 -10.22 9.26 9.68
N ASP A 230 -10.95 10.30 9.29
CA ASP A 230 -10.85 11.66 9.79
C ASP A 230 -11.83 11.84 10.95
N ARG A 231 -11.30 12.12 12.15
CA ARG A 231 -12.10 12.46 13.34
C ARG A 231 -11.79 13.89 13.77
N THR A 232 -12.83 14.67 14.05
CA THR A 232 -12.68 15.98 14.67
C THR A 232 -13.12 15.87 16.13
N ALA A 233 -12.19 16.15 17.05
CA ALA A 233 -12.48 16.20 18.49
C ALA A 233 -11.86 17.47 19.07
N PHE A 234 -12.62 18.22 19.87
CA PHE A 234 -12.16 19.47 20.52
C PHE A 234 -11.44 20.43 19.55
N PHE A 235 -12.01 20.65 18.37
CA PHE A 235 -11.45 21.50 17.29
C PHE A 235 -10.12 21.01 16.66
N ILE A 236 -9.65 19.83 17.03
CA ILE A 236 -8.48 19.20 16.42
C ILE A 236 -8.94 18.14 15.41
N ARG A 237 -8.49 18.27 14.16
CA ARG A 237 -8.67 17.25 13.12
C ARG A 237 -7.57 16.20 13.24
N LYS A 238 -7.94 14.96 13.53
CA LYS A 238 -7.05 13.80 13.58
C LYS A 238 -7.38 12.87 12.43
N LYS A 239 -6.40 12.63 11.56
CA LYS A 239 -6.45 11.59 10.53
C LYS A 239 -5.82 10.32 11.06
N THR A 240 -6.51 9.19 10.96
CA THR A 240 -5.99 7.87 11.37
C THR A 240 -5.99 6.96 10.16
N ILE A 241 -4.85 6.36 9.86
CA ILE A 241 -4.67 5.45 8.72
C ILE A 241 -4.76 4.02 9.24
N TYR A 242 -5.58 3.19 8.60
CA TYR A 242 -5.77 1.78 8.93
C TYR A 242 -5.37 0.93 7.72
N GLU A 243 -4.25 0.23 7.86
CA GLU A 243 -3.85 -0.79 6.89
C GLU A 243 -4.81 -1.98 6.99
N TYR A 244 -5.42 -2.35 5.88
CA TYR A 244 -6.32 -3.50 5.82
C TYR A 244 -5.71 -4.69 5.10
N HIS A 245 -4.70 -4.48 4.25
CA HIS A 245 -4.00 -5.56 3.59
C HIS A 245 -2.56 -5.18 3.24
N ARG A 246 -1.66 -6.16 3.35
CA ARG A 246 -0.25 -6.07 2.97
C ARG A 246 0.23 -7.39 2.38
N VAL A 247 0.96 -7.28 1.28
CA VAL A 247 1.80 -8.33 0.70
C VAL A 247 3.24 -7.98 0.98
N GLU A 248 3.97 -8.85 1.66
CA GLU A 248 5.37 -8.61 2.04
C GLU A 248 6.24 -9.84 1.73
N LEU A 249 7.19 -9.69 0.80
CA LEU A 249 7.98 -10.81 0.25
C LEU A 249 9.34 -10.96 0.95
N LYS A 250 9.36 -10.82 2.28
CA LYS A 250 10.57 -10.66 3.10
C LYS A 250 11.51 -11.88 3.23
N LYS A 251 11.20 -12.99 2.56
CA LYS A 251 11.95 -14.26 2.67
C LYS A 251 12.08 -14.98 1.33
N GLU A 252 11.83 -14.26 0.25
CA GLU A 252 11.88 -14.82 -1.09
C GLU A 252 13.27 -14.67 -1.69
N ASN A 253 13.64 -15.60 -2.56
CA ASN A 253 14.91 -15.57 -3.29
C ASN A 253 14.84 -14.54 -4.42
N ILE A 254 14.76 -13.26 -4.06
CA ILE A 254 14.82 -12.13 -4.99
C ILE A 254 16.30 -11.88 -5.29
N LEU A 255 16.70 -12.20 -6.51
CA LEU A 255 18.07 -12.16 -6.99
C LEU A 255 18.18 -11.31 -8.25
N ASN A 256 19.40 -11.18 -8.76
CA ASN A 256 19.62 -10.50 -10.03
C ASN A 256 18.90 -11.20 -11.19
N ASN A 257 18.38 -10.41 -12.14
CA ASN A 257 17.59 -10.89 -13.29
C ASN A 257 16.36 -11.73 -12.89
N THR A 258 15.67 -11.32 -11.83
CA THR A 258 14.39 -11.92 -11.42
C THR A 258 13.24 -10.95 -11.62
N ALA A 259 12.02 -11.47 -11.67
CA ALA A 259 10.82 -10.66 -11.74
C ALA A 259 9.75 -11.20 -10.80
N ILE A 260 8.87 -10.31 -10.34
CA ILE A 260 7.71 -10.66 -9.52
C ILE A 260 6.48 -10.14 -10.24
N TYR A 261 5.58 -11.05 -10.59
CA TYR A 261 4.33 -10.75 -11.27
C TYR A 261 3.19 -10.82 -10.26
N PHE A 262 2.41 -9.76 -10.14
CA PHE A 262 1.18 -9.73 -9.35
C PHE A 262 -0.01 -9.67 -10.30
N THR A 263 -0.83 -10.72 -10.26
CA THR A 263 -2.10 -10.76 -10.98
C THR A 263 -3.22 -10.20 -10.11
N ALA A 264 -3.91 -9.17 -10.57
CA ALA A 264 -5.04 -8.59 -9.83
C ALA A 264 -6.21 -9.57 -9.74
N LEU A 265 -6.81 -9.69 -8.56
CA LEU A 265 -8.01 -10.49 -8.34
C LEU A 265 -9.26 -9.61 -8.31
N PRO A 266 -10.42 -10.12 -8.75
CA PRO A 266 -11.69 -9.40 -8.61
C PRO A 266 -11.98 -9.04 -7.15
N THR A 267 -12.59 -7.89 -6.91
CA THR A 267 -13.02 -7.43 -5.58
C THR A 267 -14.45 -6.90 -5.64
N CYS A 268 -15.11 -6.74 -4.49
CA CYS A 268 -16.47 -6.17 -4.47
C CYS A 268 -16.55 -4.81 -5.17
N ILE A 269 -15.51 -3.98 -5.05
CA ILE A 269 -15.47 -2.60 -5.62
C ILE A 269 -15.51 -2.61 -7.16
N THR A 270 -15.08 -3.72 -7.78
CA THR A 270 -15.13 -3.89 -9.23
C THR A 270 -16.56 -4.13 -9.74
N LEU A 271 -17.47 -4.60 -8.88
CA LEU A 271 -18.88 -4.83 -9.19
C LEU A 271 -19.64 -3.49 -9.12
N LYS A 272 -20.20 -3.06 -10.25
CA LYS A 272 -20.78 -1.71 -10.42
C LYS A 272 -22.29 -1.63 -10.23
N ASP A 273 -22.95 -2.77 -10.09
CA ASP A 273 -24.40 -2.86 -10.00
C ASP A 273 -24.81 -3.82 -8.88
N CYS A 274 -26.05 -3.66 -8.40
CA CYS A 274 -26.57 -4.46 -7.29
C CYS A 274 -26.63 -5.95 -7.64
N GLU A 275 -27.00 -6.28 -8.89
CA GLU A 275 -27.20 -7.66 -9.31
C GLU A 275 -25.87 -8.42 -9.29
N SER A 276 -24.82 -7.87 -9.90
CA SER A 276 -23.47 -8.44 -9.86
C SER A 276 -22.92 -8.47 -8.43
N CYS A 277 -23.14 -7.41 -7.64
CA CYS A 277 -22.77 -7.38 -6.22
C CYS A 277 -23.46 -8.48 -5.40
N SER A 278 -24.70 -8.82 -5.75
CA SER A 278 -25.49 -9.84 -5.05
C SER A 278 -24.97 -11.25 -5.27
N VAL A 279 -24.37 -11.50 -6.43
CA VAL A 279 -23.60 -12.72 -6.72
C VAL A 279 -22.29 -12.71 -5.92
N GLY A 280 -21.64 -11.54 -5.87
CA GLY A 280 -20.43 -11.30 -5.08
C GLY A 280 -19.17 -11.93 -5.67
N VAL A 281 -18.08 -11.86 -4.92
CA VAL A 281 -16.79 -12.47 -5.25
C VAL A 281 -16.44 -13.49 -4.18
N PRO A 282 -15.97 -14.71 -4.51
CA PRO A 282 -15.77 -15.79 -3.53
C PRO A 282 -14.90 -15.44 -2.32
N SER A 283 -13.92 -14.54 -2.47
CA SER A 283 -13.00 -14.14 -1.41
C SER A 283 -13.53 -13.04 -0.48
N PHE A 284 -14.72 -12.48 -0.75
CA PHE A 284 -15.24 -11.29 -0.07
C PHE A 284 -16.73 -11.39 0.28
N GLU A 285 -17.09 -10.87 1.44
CA GLU A 285 -18.50 -10.71 1.85
C GLU A 285 -19.10 -9.43 1.24
N CYS A 286 -19.29 -9.42 -0.08
CA CYS A 286 -19.81 -8.27 -0.79
C CYS A 286 -21.23 -7.89 -0.36
N LYS A 287 -21.44 -6.59 -0.14
CA LYS A 287 -22.73 -5.97 0.15
C LYS A 287 -22.94 -4.78 -0.78
N TRP A 288 -24.16 -4.65 -1.29
CA TRP A 288 -24.57 -3.46 -2.02
C TRP A 288 -25.09 -2.41 -1.03
N CYS A 289 -24.60 -1.18 -1.11
CA CYS A 289 -25.14 -0.07 -0.33
C CYS A 289 -25.79 0.98 -1.22
N GLU A 290 -27.12 1.06 -1.17
CA GLU A 290 -27.96 1.90 -2.02
C GLU A 290 -27.65 3.39 -1.85
N SER A 291 -27.41 3.84 -0.62
CA SER A 291 -27.08 5.24 -0.30
C SER A 291 -25.74 5.71 -0.89
N THR A 292 -24.88 4.77 -1.27
CA THR A 292 -23.61 5.04 -1.95
C THR A 292 -23.62 4.64 -3.42
N GLY A 293 -24.60 3.83 -3.85
CA GLY A 293 -24.63 3.21 -5.18
C GLY A 293 -23.40 2.34 -5.46
N ARG A 294 -22.88 1.62 -4.46
CA ARG A 294 -21.62 0.88 -4.58
C ARG A 294 -21.65 -0.49 -3.90
N CYS A 295 -20.84 -1.39 -4.42
CA CYS A 295 -20.58 -2.70 -3.82
C CYS A 295 -19.28 -2.68 -3.00
N SER A 296 -19.31 -3.23 -1.79
CA SER A 296 -18.13 -3.31 -0.90
C SER A 296 -18.30 -4.40 0.15
N ASP A 297 -17.19 -4.91 0.67
CA ASP A 297 -17.12 -5.74 1.89
C ASP A 297 -17.03 -4.88 3.18
N GLY A 298 -16.94 -3.55 3.03
CA GLY A 298 -16.79 -2.58 4.12
C GLY A 298 -15.34 -2.30 4.52
N LEU A 299 -14.34 -2.84 3.81
CA LEU A 299 -12.91 -2.66 4.07
C LEU A 299 -12.17 -2.09 2.86
N ASP A 300 -12.55 -0.87 2.46
CA ASP A 300 -11.93 -0.15 1.34
C ASP A 300 -11.61 1.31 1.68
N ARG A 301 -10.98 2.04 0.73
CA ARG A 301 -10.59 3.44 0.89
C ARG A 301 -11.75 4.39 1.21
N GLN A 302 -12.95 4.04 0.80
CA GLN A 302 -14.19 4.79 0.99
C GLN A 302 -14.97 4.31 2.23
N ARG A 303 -14.32 3.60 3.16
CA ARG A 303 -14.94 3.09 4.38
C ARG A 303 -15.53 4.17 5.28
N GLN A 304 -14.97 5.38 5.31
CA GLN A 304 -15.55 6.45 6.11
C GLN A 304 -16.96 6.82 5.63
N ASP A 305 -17.14 6.98 4.32
CA ASP A 305 -18.45 7.26 3.72
C ASP A 305 -19.42 6.09 3.93
N TRP A 306 -18.91 4.86 3.82
CA TRP A 306 -19.66 3.63 4.08
C TRP A 306 -20.29 3.61 5.48
N LEU A 307 -19.48 3.90 6.51
CA LEU A 307 -19.96 3.98 7.89
C LEU A 307 -20.87 5.19 8.12
N ALA A 308 -20.56 6.34 7.52
CA ALA A 308 -21.35 7.55 7.66
C ALA A 308 -22.79 7.38 7.12
N LYS A 309 -22.96 6.52 6.12
CA LYS A 309 -24.25 6.16 5.53
C LYS A 309 -24.84 4.86 6.09
N SER A 310 -24.29 4.34 7.20
CA SER A 310 -24.78 3.16 7.92
C SER A 310 -24.82 1.86 7.11
N CYS A 311 -24.06 1.78 6.01
CA CYS A 311 -23.99 0.63 5.12
C CYS A 311 -23.45 -0.65 5.79
N ASP A 312 -22.79 -0.52 6.95
CA ASP A 312 -22.34 -1.65 7.78
C ASP A 312 -23.48 -2.31 8.58
N THR A 313 -24.54 -1.56 8.87
CA THR A 313 -25.70 -2.00 9.65
C THR A 313 -26.94 -2.27 8.79
N GLU A 314 -26.96 -1.83 7.53
CA GLU A 314 -28.05 -2.14 6.60
C GLU A 314 -28.08 -3.64 6.31
N ALA A 315 -28.86 -4.38 7.11
CA ALA A 315 -29.11 -5.81 6.96
C ALA A 315 -30.01 -6.16 5.76
N LYS A 316 -30.07 -5.29 4.72
CA LYS A 316 -30.73 -5.65 3.48
C LYS A 316 -29.79 -6.57 2.70
N LYS A 317 -29.90 -7.87 2.96
CA LYS A 317 -29.53 -8.90 1.97
C LYS A 317 -30.16 -8.50 0.63
N ASN A 318 -29.36 -7.97 -0.28
CA ASN A 318 -29.54 -7.96 -1.73
C ASN A 318 -30.99 -7.89 -2.23
N ASN A 319 -31.81 -6.98 -1.70
CA ASN A 319 -33.07 -6.67 -2.35
C ASN A 319 -32.75 -5.69 -3.47
N CYS A 320 -32.09 -6.18 -4.52
CA CYS A 320 -31.93 -5.49 -5.81
C CYS A 320 -33.27 -5.33 -6.56
N LEU A 321 -34.38 -5.54 -5.86
CA LEU A 321 -35.74 -5.35 -6.34
C LEU A 321 -36.04 -3.85 -6.41
N ALA A 322 -35.67 -3.31 -7.56
CA ALA A 322 -36.38 -2.30 -8.33
C ALA A 322 -37.05 -1.16 -7.53
N SER A 323 -36.37 -0.02 -7.51
CA SER A 323 -37.02 1.29 -7.53
C SER A 323 -37.78 1.49 -8.86
N THR A 324 -38.86 0.73 -9.06
CA THR A 324 -39.92 1.06 -10.02
C THR A 324 -41.21 0.50 -9.49
N ASN A 325 -42.03 1.37 -8.90
CA ASN A 325 -43.48 1.38 -9.05
C ASN A 325 -44.04 2.65 -8.40
N SER A 326 -43.81 3.80 -9.05
CA SER A 326 -44.79 4.89 -9.02
C SER A 326 -45.87 4.55 -10.05
N SER A 327 -46.78 3.66 -9.66
CA SER A 327 -48.01 3.35 -10.41
C SER A 327 -49.07 2.94 -9.39
N THR A 328 -49.89 3.91 -9.03
CA THR A 328 -51.20 3.69 -8.43
C THR A 328 -52.01 2.71 -9.27
N VAL A 329 -52.30 1.52 -8.75
CA VAL A 329 -53.43 0.71 -9.22
C VAL A 329 -54.15 0.14 -8.00
N ILE A 330 -55.35 0.66 -7.77
CA ILE A 330 -56.38 0.13 -6.88
C ILE A 330 -57.02 -1.08 -7.59
N GLN A 331 -57.53 -2.03 -6.79
CA GLN A 331 -58.53 -3.09 -7.08
C GLN A 331 -57.94 -4.47 -7.38
N ASN A 332 -58.45 -5.60 -6.84
CA ASN A 332 -59.56 -5.89 -5.94
C ASN A 332 -59.33 -7.28 -5.31
N ALA A 333 -60.03 -7.52 -4.20
CA ALA A 333 -60.20 -8.81 -3.57
C ALA A 333 -60.85 -9.86 -4.49
N ALA A 334 -60.38 -11.11 -4.40
CA ALA A 334 -61.21 -12.30 -4.60
C ALA A 334 -60.61 -13.48 -3.84
N SER A 335 -61.42 -13.98 -2.91
CA SER A 335 -61.24 -15.18 -2.10
C SER A 335 -61.60 -16.44 -2.89
N THR A 336 -60.88 -17.54 -2.69
CA THR A 336 -61.43 -18.89 -2.84
C THR A 336 -60.74 -19.88 -1.90
N ILE A 337 -61.58 -20.70 -1.28
CA ILE A 337 -61.40 -21.58 -0.12
C ILE A 337 -61.05 -23.01 -0.59
N SER A 338 -60.26 -23.80 0.15
CA SER A 338 -60.64 -25.07 0.87
C SER A 338 -59.46 -26.09 0.85
N PRO A 339 -59.41 -27.23 1.59
CA PRO A 339 -59.77 -27.52 3.00
C PRO A 339 -58.78 -28.45 3.81
N TYR A 340 -58.75 -28.24 5.16
CA TYR A 340 -58.67 -29.23 6.29
C TYR A 340 -57.38 -30.05 6.63
N PRO A 341 -57.22 -30.63 7.85
CA PRO A 341 -57.61 -30.22 9.24
C PRO A 341 -56.48 -30.28 10.33
N GLY A 342 -56.54 -29.45 11.39
CA GLY A 342 -56.81 -29.85 12.79
C GLY A 342 -55.53 -29.80 13.69
N LYS A 343 -55.46 -29.31 14.94
CA LYS A 343 -56.40 -29.12 16.07
C LYS A 343 -55.87 -28.02 17.02
N VAL A 344 -56.79 -27.37 17.73
CA VAL A 344 -56.63 -26.26 18.70
C VAL A 344 -56.34 -26.76 20.13
N ARG A 345 -55.54 -26.02 20.91
CA ARG A 345 -55.75 -25.77 22.36
C ARG A 345 -55.07 -24.46 22.82
N LYS A 346 -55.82 -23.63 23.55
CA LYS A 346 -55.44 -22.36 24.22
C LYS A 346 -54.89 -22.60 25.63
N ALA A 347 -53.99 -21.74 26.10
CA ALA A 347 -53.87 -21.15 27.46
C ALA A 347 -52.59 -20.28 27.47
N GLU A 348 -52.68 -18.94 27.48
CA GLU A 348 -52.75 -18.02 28.65
C GLU A 348 -51.42 -17.85 29.42
N ALA A 349 -51.00 -16.58 29.57
CA ALA A 349 -49.74 -16.10 30.12
C ALA A 349 -49.62 -16.30 31.65
N PRO A 350 -48.40 -16.18 32.22
CA PRO A 350 -48.09 -14.93 32.91
C PRO A 350 -46.62 -14.48 32.87
N SER A 351 -46.46 -13.17 33.03
CA SER A 351 -45.25 -12.40 33.34
C SER A 351 -44.71 -12.67 34.75
N VAL A 352 -43.39 -12.84 34.95
CA VAL A 352 -42.70 -12.50 36.21
C VAL A 352 -41.24 -12.06 35.96
N SER A 353 -40.88 -11.04 36.75
CA SER A 353 -39.69 -10.21 36.90
C SER A 353 -38.34 -10.87 37.21
N SER A 354 -37.29 -10.14 36.82
CA SER A 354 -35.88 -10.24 37.23
C SER A 354 -35.66 -10.23 38.76
N PRO A 355 -34.64 -10.94 39.29
CA PRO A 355 -34.27 -10.84 40.70
C PRO A 355 -33.19 -9.79 40.98
N LEU A 356 -33.50 -8.93 41.96
CA LEU A 356 -32.59 -8.16 42.79
C LEU A 356 -31.71 -9.08 43.65
N TYR A 357 -30.42 -8.78 43.76
CA TYR A 357 -29.54 -9.34 44.80
C TYR A 357 -29.52 -8.44 46.04
N HIS A 358 -29.63 -9.09 47.19
CA HIS A 358 -29.69 -8.50 48.52
C HIS A 358 -28.35 -8.01 49.07
N GLN A 359 -28.53 -7.11 50.03
CA GLN A 359 -27.64 -6.31 50.85
C GLN A 359 -26.90 -7.05 51.98
N GLY A 360 -25.79 -6.46 52.45
CA GLY A 360 -25.22 -6.60 53.79
C GLY A 360 -23.69 -6.40 53.79
N SER A 361 -23.02 -5.67 54.68
CA SER A 361 -23.41 -4.93 55.89
C SER A 361 -22.26 -3.99 56.32
N ASN A 362 -22.64 -2.84 56.88
CA ASN A 362 -22.01 -2.07 57.95
C ASN A 362 -20.49 -1.83 58.01
N ALA A 363 -20.12 -0.54 57.97
CA ALA A 363 -19.14 0.02 58.90
C ALA A 363 -19.66 1.38 59.43
N ASN A 364 -19.98 1.40 60.72
CA ASN A 364 -20.23 2.59 61.53
C ASN A 364 -18.99 3.48 61.55
N GLY A 365 -19.16 4.80 61.46
CA GLY A 365 -18.01 5.72 61.49
C GLY A 365 -18.31 7.20 61.56
N LYS A 366 -19.07 7.62 62.58
CA LYS A 366 -19.04 8.95 63.23
C LYS A 366 -19.23 10.20 62.35
N SER A 367 -20.39 10.81 62.57
CA SER A 367 -20.58 12.26 62.63
C SER A 367 -19.37 12.95 63.30
N GLY A 368 -18.68 13.78 62.52
CA GLY A 368 -17.54 14.58 62.96
C GLY A 368 -17.31 15.73 61.97
N ASN A 369 -17.87 16.90 62.30
CA ASN A 369 -17.51 18.25 61.85
C ASN A 369 -16.99 18.43 60.41
N GLY A 370 -17.88 18.93 59.54
CA GLY A 370 -17.58 19.41 58.19
C GLY A 370 -16.67 20.64 58.16
N LYS A 371 -15.36 20.44 58.37
CA LYS A 371 -14.31 21.41 58.01
C LYS A 371 -13.10 20.78 57.29
N ALA A 372 -12.92 19.47 57.32
CA ALA A 372 -11.77 18.80 56.68
C ALA A 372 -11.95 18.51 55.18
N SER A 373 -13.18 18.17 54.72
CA SER A 373 -13.46 17.86 53.31
C SER A 373 -13.40 19.11 52.41
N PHE A 374 -13.87 20.25 52.92
CA PHE A 374 -13.84 21.53 52.19
C PHE A 374 -12.41 22.03 51.95
N MET A 375 -11.49 21.78 52.89
CA MET A 375 -10.08 22.16 52.76
C MET A 375 -9.38 21.37 51.66
N ALA A 376 -9.67 20.07 51.51
CA ALA A 376 -9.11 19.26 50.43
C ALA A 376 -9.60 19.72 49.05
N VAL A 377 -10.90 20.01 48.91
CA VAL A 377 -11.46 20.55 47.66
C VAL A 377 -10.88 21.92 47.33
N MET A 378 -10.79 22.83 48.31
CA MET A 378 -10.19 24.15 48.11
C MET A 378 -8.69 24.07 47.77
N MET A 379 -7.97 23.10 48.30
CA MET A 379 -6.57 22.85 47.95
C MET A 379 -6.43 22.41 46.48
N VAL A 380 -7.29 21.49 46.02
CA VAL A 380 -7.30 21.06 44.61
C VAL A 380 -7.68 22.21 43.68
N VAL A 381 -8.70 23.00 44.03
CA VAL A 381 -9.10 24.18 43.25
C VAL A 381 -7.99 25.23 43.21
N SER A 382 -7.28 25.46 44.32
CA SER A 382 -6.13 26.36 44.39
C SER A 382 -4.95 25.88 43.55
N LEU A 383 -4.68 24.57 43.53
CA LEU A 383 -3.65 23.99 42.66
C LEU A 383 -4.01 24.16 41.18
N ILE A 384 -5.27 23.90 40.81
CA ILE A 384 -5.74 24.07 39.43
C ILE A 384 -5.66 25.54 39.02
N SER A 385 -6.10 26.48 39.87
CA SER A 385 -6.02 27.91 39.58
C SER A 385 -4.58 28.39 39.45
N GLY A 386 -3.67 27.88 40.29
CA GLY A 386 -2.23 28.14 40.19
C GLY A 386 -1.64 27.67 38.86
N VAL A 387 -1.99 26.47 38.40
CA VAL A 387 -1.55 25.95 37.09
C VAL A 387 -2.10 26.81 35.95
N VAL A 388 -3.38 27.21 36.00
CA VAL A 388 -4.00 28.06 34.97
C VAL A 388 -3.32 29.43 34.92
N LEU A 389 -3.07 30.07 36.07
CA LEU A 389 -2.37 31.35 36.15
C LEU A 389 -0.94 31.24 35.63
N TRP A 390 -0.24 30.15 35.96
CA TRP A 390 1.10 29.89 35.44
C TRP A 390 1.11 29.73 33.92
N LEU A 391 0.16 28.98 33.35
CA LEU A 391 0.02 28.82 31.90
C LEU A 391 -0.27 30.16 31.21
N LEU A 392 -1.18 30.98 31.76
CA LEU A 392 -1.48 32.31 31.22
C LEU A 392 -0.27 33.25 31.29
N TYR A 393 0.47 33.24 32.40
CA TYR A 393 1.69 34.01 32.57
C TYR A 393 2.77 33.59 31.56
N ALA A 394 2.99 32.27 31.42
CA ALA A 394 3.97 31.70 30.50
C ALA A 394 3.62 31.98 29.03
N TYR A 395 2.33 31.97 28.68
CA TYR A 395 1.85 32.31 27.35
C TYR A 395 2.02 33.80 27.02
N LYS A 396 1.72 34.69 27.97
CA LYS A 396 1.85 36.14 27.77
C LYS A 396 3.30 36.63 27.79
N ASN A 397 4.20 35.90 28.47
CA ASN A 397 5.62 36.26 28.63
C ASN A 397 6.54 35.17 28.07
N PRO A 398 6.67 35.04 26.73
CA PRO A 398 7.41 33.96 26.10
C PRO A 398 8.92 33.97 26.38
N GLN A 399 9.49 35.13 26.75
CA GLN A 399 10.90 35.29 27.10
C GLN A 399 11.22 34.88 28.56
N SER A 400 10.20 34.63 29.40
CA SER A 400 10.41 34.14 30.77
C SER A 400 10.82 32.68 30.79
N SER A 401 11.47 32.21 31.87
CA SER A 401 11.85 30.80 32.03
C SER A 401 10.66 29.84 31.91
N SER A 402 9.49 30.24 32.41
CA SER A 402 8.23 29.48 32.26
C SER A 402 7.76 29.41 30.80
N GLY A 403 7.86 30.51 30.06
CA GLY A 403 7.54 30.56 28.63
C GLY A 403 8.49 29.69 27.80
N GLN A 404 9.80 29.77 28.07
CA GLN A 404 10.80 28.93 27.43
C GLN A 404 10.61 27.44 27.73
N PHE A 405 10.19 27.10 28.95
CA PHE A 405 9.85 25.72 29.33
C PHE A 405 8.72 25.14 28.46
N LEU A 406 7.63 25.89 28.26
CA LEU A 406 6.51 25.46 27.39
C LEU A 406 6.91 25.34 25.91
N ILE A 407 7.82 26.19 25.44
CA ILE A 407 8.34 26.14 24.07
C ILE A 407 9.22 24.89 23.88
N LYS A 408 10.11 24.61 24.84
CA LYS A 408 11.02 23.45 24.83
C LYS A 408 10.28 22.11 24.93
N TYR A 409 9.18 22.05 25.66
CA TYR A 409 8.38 20.83 25.86
C TYR A 409 7.07 20.81 25.07
N ARG A 410 7.00 21.52 23.93
CA ARG A 410 5.81 21.53 23.08
C ARG A 410 5.45 20.09 22.65
N PRO A 411 4.21 19.62 22.84
CA PRO A 411 3.79 18.26 22.48
C PRO A 411 4.03 17.89 21.01
N ALA A 412 4.04 18.87 20.10
CA ALA A 412 4.37 18.66 18.69
C ALA A 412 5.82 18.19 18.44
N GLN A 413 6.72 18.35 19.42
CA GLN A 413 8.10 17.86 19.40
C GLN A 413 8.27 16.51 20.10
N TRP A 414 7.21 15.94 20.67
CA TRP A 414 7.26 14.57 21.19
C TRP A 414 7.45 13.64 19.99
N ARG A 415 8.72 13.29 19.76
CA ARG A 415 9.12 12.23 18.85
C ARG A 415 8.73 10.93 19.53
N PHE A 416 7.48 10.52 19.37
CA PHE A 416 7.22 9.09 19.37
C PHE A 416 8.08 8.53 18.25
N ALA A 417 9.09 7.76 18.62
CA ALA A 417 9.98 7.08 17.71
C ALA A 417 9.18 6.05 16.91
N GLY A 418 8.41 6.53 15.93
CA GLY A 418 7.96 5.70 14.83
C GLY A 418 9.18 5.47 13.96
N SER A 419 9.57 4.21 13.78
CA SER A 419 10.63 3.71 12.91
C SER A 419 10.37 3.97 11.41
N GLU A 420 9.43 4.85 11.07
CA GLU A 420 8.96 5.06 9.71
C GLU A 420 9.73 6.19 9.01
N ALA A 421 10.18 5.92 7.80
CA ALA A 421 10.87 6.90 6.98
C ALA A 421 9.93 8.00 6.49
N ARG A 422 10.38 9.25 6.65
CA ARG A 422 9.61 10.43 6.22
C ARG A 422 10.05 10.92 4.85
N TYR A 423 9.08 11.20 4.01
CA TYR A 423 9.27 11.72 2.65
C TYR A 423 8.67 13.12 2.51
N THR A 424 9.30 13.95 1.70
CA THR A 424 8.78 15.27 1.35
C THR A 424 8.43 15.29 -0.14
N ALA A 425 7.15 15.47 -0.44
CA ALA A 425 6.69 15.57 -1.82
C ALA A 425 7.03 16.94 -2.41
N ALA A 426 7.31 17.00 -3.71
CA ALA A 426 7.29 18.24 -4.46
C ALA A 426 5.86 18.77 -4.50
N SER A 427 5.69 20.07 -4.25
CA SER A 427 4.44 20.75 -4.56
C SER A 427 4.28 20.80 -6.08
N ILE A 428 3.10 20.40 -6.58
CA ILE A 428 2.71 20.71 -7.95
C ILE A 428 2.45 22.23 -7.95
N HIS A 429 3.36 23.00 -8.53
CA HIS A 429 2.96 24.30 -9.05
C HIS A 429 2.12 24.00 -10.29
N MET A 430 0.79 24.03 -10.14
CA MET A 430 -0.13 24.09 -11.27
C MET A 430 -0.08 25.49 -11.88
#